data_AF-A0A936V8J6-F1
#
_entry.id   AF-A0A936V8J6-F1
#
_cell.length_a   1.000
_cell.length_b   1.000
_cell.length_c   1.000
_cell.angle_alpha   90.00
_cell.angle_beta   90.00
_cell.angle_gamma   90.00
#
_symmetry.space_group_name_H-M   'P 1'
#
loop_
_entity.id
_entity.type
_entity.pdbx_description
1 polymer ?
#
loop_
_entity_poly.entity_id
_entity_poly.type
_entity_poly.pdbx_seq_one_letter_code
_entity_poly.pdbx_strand_id
1 'polypeptide(L)'
;MQGFLWDVEADGLYLQSKKIWYIRLTSIDETRSIKIMPFKDGVDVAREQFLEWLHSFEDGCYIVAHNQIGFDVWAIWKLLDIVPRVGKQGKDWLDGKHVQYVDTFVLSMYLNPDSPKHSLEYLASGSEDEKMDYRAALVDAGVMVGNEPKGHEFTFWHPLMATYCDDDVKALAGVFRKLWAKAIEMYSDSWLHPSFRQMQKDYWLYSAQAYTGAKFHQERAKALIEHIEEKMAELKAQVDPELPPRPLKTAEMAFYKMPAKPFTKSGEMSAIMVKWLEKHSATIEEGVVKAYGLEVPLVAGEILPVKLPMEIEDNTELKDWFLANGWKPHEDFWNFKKDPLTGKPVRDDKGKFIKTTPKIQHQGQICPNLLKIEGEIPKKVVKFLSYRNRKGVVEGWLNNWRLPFDGRISAEISGYAPTSRVRHRTLVNCPKADIKVLLGAEMRDLWVVDDGYWFCGTDAAALENRTLASYTTKYDGGKFAQMNLEGDIHSFNAFAFFPHLLNEFDPNNPENKENPQFKPWRAKAKTGAYLLAFGRRSP
;
A
#
# COMPACT_ATOMS: atom_id res chain seq x y z
N MET A 1 10.88 37.57 -4.84
CA MET A 1 10.05 36.57 -5.54
C MET A 1 8.62 37.08 -5.50
N GLN A 2 7.92 37.21 -6.64
CA GLN A 2 6.56 37.72 -6.69
C GLN A 2 5.55 36.57 -6.66
N GLY A 3 4.51 36.67 -5.83
CA GLY A 3 3.51 35.62 -5.64
C GLY A 3 2.97 35.54 -4.22
N PHE A 4 2.27 34.45 -3.91
CA PHE A 4 1.65 34.24 -2.60
C PHE A 4 1.70 32.78 -2.15
N LEU A 5 1.67 32.63 -0.83
CA LEU A 5 1.47 31.42 -0.06
C LEU A 5 -0.02 31.30 0.28
N TRP A 6 -0.57 30.09 0.29
CA TRP A 6 -1.97 29.92 0.62
C TRP A 6 -2.30 28.53 1.14
N ASP A 7 -3.51 28.42 1.70
CA ASP A 7 -4.10 27.17 2.19
C ASP A 7 -5.64 27.31 2.21
N VAL A 8 -6.35 26.18 2.16
CA VAL A 8 -7.82 26.12 2.21
C VAL A 8 -8.33 25.09 3.20
N GLU A 9 -9.33 25.49 3.98
CA GLU A 9 -10.10 24.61 4.85
C GLU A 9 -11.49 24.37 4.27
N ALA A 10 -11.87 23.11 4.14
CA ALA A 10 -13.14 22.69 3.56
C ALA A 10 -13.86 21.65 4.43
N ASP A 11 -15.14 21.41 4.16
CA ASP A 11 -15.99 20.50 4.95
C ASP A 11 -15.71 19.00 4.75
N GLY A 12 -14.73 18.66 3.92
CA GLY A 12 -14.28 17.29 3.69
C GLY A 12 -13.26 17.18 2.56
N LEU A 13 -13.01 15.94 2.14
CA LEU A 13 -12.14 15.66 1.00
C LEU A 13 -12.82 16.03 -0.33
N TYR A 14 -12.04 16.28 -1.38
CA TYR A 14 -12.50 16.83 -2.67
C TYR A 14 -13.83 16.24 -3.19
N LEU A 15 -13.98 14.91 -3.20
CA LEU A 15 -15.20 14.26 -3.72
C LEU A 15 -16.44 14.58 -2.87
N GLN A 16 -16.29 14.55 -1.54
CA GLN A 16 -17.39 14.69 -0.58
C GLN A 16 -17.66 16.15 -0.19
N SER A 17 -16.66 17.03 -0.32
CA SER A 17 -16.73 18.42 0.09
C SER A 17 -17.78 19.20 -0.71
N LYS A 18 -18.54 20.02 -0.01
CA LYS A 18 -19.58 20.89 -0.57
C LYS A 18 -19.32 22.36 -0.26
N LYS A 19 -18.40 22.67 0.66
CA LYS A 19 -18.16 24.03 1.13
C LYS A 19 -16.68 24.24 1.45
N ILE A 20 -16.21 25.44 1.13
CA ILE A 20 -14.96 25.96 1.66
C ILE A 20 -15.30 26.85 2.84
N TRP A 21 -14.70 26.56 3.99
CA TRP A 21 -14.83 27.34 5.20
C TRP A 21 -13.94 28.57 5.16
N TYR A 22 -12.67 28.40 4.82
CA TYR A 22 -11.70 29.48 4.98
C TYR A 22 -10.59 29.33 3.95
N ILE A 23 -10.15 30.44 3.37
CA ILE A 23 -8.97 30.52 2.53
C ILE A 23 -8.07 31.59 3.12
N ARG A 24 -6.81 31.24 3.36
CA ARG A 24 -5.77 32.20 3.73
C ARG A 24 -4.84 32.43 2.56
N LEU A 25 -4.63 33.70 2.22
CA LEU A 25 -3.70 34.13 1.17
C LEU A 25 -2.69 35.12 1.78
N THR A 26 -1.40 34.89 1.62
CA THR A 26 -0.33 35.73 2.16
C THR A 26 0.73 35.93 1.09
N SER A 27 1.15 37.15 0.79
CA SER A 27 2.23 37.38 -0.20
C SER A 27 3.52 36.70 0.25
N ILE A 28 4.38 36.30 -0.69
CA ILE A 28 5.62 35.54 -0.37
C ILE A 28 6.59 36.34 0.53
N ASP A 29 6.57 37.67 0.41
CA ASP A 29 7.30 38.59 1.28
C ASP A 29 6.59 38.88 2.62
N GLU A 30 5.43 38.26 2.84
CA GLU A 30 4.57 38.38 4.03
C GLU A 30 4.07 39.80 4.33
N THR A 31 4.18 40.74 3.39
CA THR A 31 3.75 42.13 3.59
C THR A 31 2.26 42.36 3.43
N ARG A 32 1.56 41.47 2.70
CA ARG A 32 0.11 41.54 2.46
C ARG A 32 -0.52 40.20 2.77
N SER A 33 -1.74 40.24 3.28
CA SER A 33 -2.53 39.02 3.48
C SER A 33 -4.03 39.33 3.46
N ILE A 34 -4.81 38.39 2.95
CA ILE A 34 -6.28 38.42 3.01
C ILE A 34 -6.82 37.08 3.48
N LYS A 35 -8.03 37.12 4.03
CA LYS A 35 -8.84 35.94 4.34
C LYS A 35 -10.13 35.99 3.55
N ILE A 36 -10.60 34.84 3.10
CA ILE A 36 -11.85 34.69 2.36
C ILE A 36 -12.67 33.60 3.06
N MET A 37 -13.97 33.83 3.28
CA MET A 37 -14.87 32.89 3.96
C MET A 37 -16.05 32.52 3.05
N PRO A 38 -15.87 31.64 2.05
CA PRO A 38 -16.90 31.37 1.04
C PRO A 38 -18.23 30.90 1.63
N PHE A 39 -18.21 30.08 2.68
CA PHE A 39 -19.42 29.62 3.38
C PHE A 39 -20.26 30.76 4.01
N LYS A 40 -19.64 31.92 4.26
CA LYS A 40 -20.26 33.07 4.92
C LYS A 40 -20.59 34.18 3.92
N ASP A 41 -19.64 34.50 3.05
CA ASP A 41 -19.70 35.65 2.16
C ASP A 41 -20.38 35.31 0.82
N GLY A 42 -20.52 34.02 0.51
CA GLY A 42 -21.08 33.52 -0.75
C GLY A 42 -20.01 33.26 -1.81
N VAL A 43 -20.34 32.39 -2.76
CA VAL A 43 -19.41 31.91 -3.80
C VAL A 43 -18.92 33.05 -4.70
N ASP A 44 -19.83 33.92 -5.16
CA ASP A 44 -19.49 34.99 -6.10
C ASP A 44 -18.52 36.02 -5.47
N VAL A 45 -18.81 36.44 -4.23
CA VAL A 45 -17.96 37.37 -3.47
C VAL A 45 -16.59 36.75 -3.20
N ALA A 46 -16.56 35.49 -2.76
CA ALA A 46 -15.31 34.79 -2.51
C ALA A 46 -14.46 34.62 -3.77
N ARG A 47 -15.11 34.31 -4.91
CA ARG A 47 -14.44 34.23 -6.21
C ARG A 47 -13.85 35.58 -6.59
N GLU A 48 -14.62 36.66 -6.50
CA GLU A 48 -14.16 38.02 -6.82
C GLU A 48 -12.94 38.40 -5.98
N GLN A 49 -13.01 38.22 -4.65
CA GLN A 49 -11.88 38.48 -3.73
C GLN A 49 -10.63 37.67 -4.09
N PHE A 50 -10.78 36.39 -4.43
CA PHE A 50 -9.66 35.55 -4.84
C PHE A 50 -9.04 36.04 -6.15
N LEU A 51 -9.87 36.38 -7.14
CA LEU A 51 -9.39 36.86 -8.44
C LEU A 51 -8.74 38.23 -8.33
N GLU A 52 -9.30 39.17 -7.57
CA GLU A 52 -8.67 40.46 -7.30
C GLU A 52 -7.28 40.28 -6.68
N TRP A 53 -7.15 39.37 -5.71
CA TRP A 53 -5.86 39.03 -5.12
C TRP A 53 -4.89 38.45 -6.16
N LEU A 54 -5.32 37.44 -6.92
CA LEU A 54 -4.53 36.80 -7.97
C LEU A 54 -4.05 37.80 -9.03
N HIS A 55 -4.93 38.68 -9.49
CA HIS A 55 -4.65 39.69 -10.50
C HIS A 55 -3.86 40.88 -9.97
N SER A 56 -3.72 41.03 -8.64
CA SER A 56 -2.83 42.03 -8.04
C SER A 56 -1.33 41.71 -8.23
N PHE A 57 -0.98 40.50 -8.66
CA PHE A 57 0.38 40.09 -8.97
C PHE A 57 0.66 40.11 -10.48
N GLU A 58 1.93 40.22 -10.85
CA GLU A 58 2.38 40.13 -12.25
C GLU A 58 2.15 38.72 -12.84
N ASP A 59 2.15 38.64 -14.16
CA ASP A 59 2.06 37.35 -14.87
C ASP A 59 3.29 36.48 -14.59
N GLY A 60 3.05 35.18 -14.39
CA GLY A 60 4.08 34.22 -14.01
C GLY A 60 4.45 34.25 -12.52
N CYS A 61 3.62 34.88 -11.67
CA CYS A 61 3.78 34.87 -10.23
C CYS A 61 3.73 33.44 -9.65
N TYR A 62 4.40 33.24 -8.52
CA TYR A 62 4.42 31.96 -7.83
C TYR A 62 3.19 31.78 -6.96
N ILE A 63 2.56 30.61 -7.05
CA ILE A 63 1.50 30.19 -6.15
C ILE A 63 2.04 29.01 -5.35
N VAL A 64 2.26 29.23 -4.05
CA VAL A 64 2.94 28.30 -3.16
C VAL A 64 1.97 27.75 -2.14
N ALA A 65 1.88 26.43 -2.00
CA ALA A 65 1.04 25.79 -1.01
C ALA A 65 1.48 24.34 -0.78
N HIS A 66 1.00 23.72 0.29
CA HIS A 66 1.31 22.33 0.60
C HIS A 66 0.19 21.43 0.11
N ASN A 67 0.45 20.53 -0.84
CA ASN A 67 -0.58 19.64 -1.44
C ASN A 67 -1.67 20.36 -2.27
N GLN A 68 -1.43 21.60 -2.71
CA GLN A 68 -2.40 22.38 -3.49
C GLN A 68 -2.88 21.73 -4.79
N ILE A 69 -1.99 21.08 -5.54
CA ILE A 69 -2.37 20.41 -6.80
C ILE A 69 -2.97 19.02 -6.55
N GLY A 70 -2.96 18.57 -5.29
CA GLY A 70 -3.65 17.39 -4.79
C GLY A 70 -4.96 17.68 -4.04
N PHE A 71 -5.27 18.94 -3.73
CA PHE A 71 -6.50 19.31 -3.02
C PHE A 71 -6.97 20.75 -3.29
N ASP A 72 -6.22 21.76 -2.86
CA ASP A 72 -6.69 23.15 -2.76
C ASP A 72 -7.17 23.73 -4.09
N VAL A 73 -6.35 23.56 -5.13
CA VAL A 73 -6.65 24.00 -6.50
C VAL A 73 -7.89 23.30 -7.05
N TRP A 74 -8.10 22.04 -6.67
CA TRP A 74 -9.31 21.29 -7.04
C TRP A 74 -10.53 21.77 -6.26
N ALA A 75 -10.38 22.10 -4.98
CA ALA A 75 -11.45 22.61 -4.14
C ALA A 75 -11.97 23.95 -4.66
N ILE A 76 -11.09 24.91 -4.96
CA ILE A 76 -11.50 26.21 -5.53
C ILE A 76 -12.08 26.06 -6.94
N TRP A 77 -11.60 25.10 -7.73
CA TRP A 77 -12.22 24.82 -9.03
C TRP A 77 -13.64 24.29 -8.86
N LYS A 78 -13.84 23.29 -8.00
CA LYS A 78 -15.16 22.69 -7.77
C LYS A 78 -16.15 23.66 -7.14
N LEU A 79 -15.71 24.46 -6.17
CA LEU A 79 -16.60 25.19 -5.27
C LEU A 79 -16.66 26.70 -5.54
N LEU A 80 -15.67 27.26 -6.25
CA LEU A 80 -15.63 28.67 -6.65
C LEU A 80 -15.55 28.87 -8.17
N ASP A 81 -15.45 27.79 -8.94
CA ASP A 81 -15.33 27.79 -10.41
C ASP A 81 -14.08 28.54 -10.94
N ILE A 82 -13.03 28.62 -10.12
CA ILE A 82 -11.74 29.20 -10.50
C ILE A 82 -10.93 28.14 -11.24
N VAL A 83 -10.74 28.28 -12.55
CA VAL A 83 -10.32 27.16 -13.40
C VAL A 83 -8.78 27.05 -13.50
N PRO A 84 -8.16 25.94 -13.03
CA PRO A 84 -6.73 25.73 -13.12
C PRO A 84 -6.30 25.02 -14.40
N ARG A 85 -5.04 25.19 -14.78
CA ARG A 85 -4.35 24.37 -15.79
C ARG A 85 -2.90 24.15 -15.36
N VAL A 86 -2.51 22.90 -15.13
CA VAL A 86 -1.14 22.54 -14.70
C VAL A 86 -0.35 21.96 -15.88
N GLY A 87 0.80 22.55 -16.18
CA GLY A 87 1.74 22.06 -17.20
C GLY A 87 1.19 22.00 -18.64
N LYS A 88 0.21 22.85 -18.97
CA LYS A 88 -0.34 22.98 -20.34
C LYS A 88 0.66 23.75 -21.20
N GLN A 89 1.19 23.10 -22.24
CA GLN A 89 2.23 23.67 -23.11
C GLN A 89 3.45 24.20 -22.31
N GLY A 90 3.81 23.50 -21.22
CA GLY A 90 4.92 23.88 -20.34
C GLY A 90 4.62 24.97 -19.31
N LYS A 91 3.42 25.57 -19.34
CA LYS A 91 3.00 26.66 -18.46
C LYS A 91 1.84 26.28 -17.55
N ASP A 92 1.71 27.03 -16.46
CA ASP A 92 0.59 26.89 -15.53
C ASP A 92 -0.34 28.10 -15.62
N TRP A 93 -1.63 27.87 -15.36
CA TRP A 93 -2.65 28.91 -15.42
C TRP A 93 -3.65 28.76 -14.28
N LEU A 94 -4.12 29.88 -13.75
CA LEU A 94 -5.25 29.93 -12.82
C LEU A 94 -6.21 31.02 -13.29
N ASP A 95 -7.43 30.61 -13.62
CA ASP A 95 -8.49 31.46 -14.20
C ASP A 95 -8.04 32.34 -15.38
N GLY A 96 -7.21 31.77 -16.25
CA GLY A 96 -6.69 32.47 -17.43
C GLY A 96 -5.48 33.37 -17.18
N LYS A 97 -5.04 33.55 -15.92
CA LYS A 97 -3.76 34.20 -15.60
C LYS A 97 -2.61 33.20 -15.66
N HIS A 98 -1.49 33.59 -16.27
CA HIS A 98 -0.26 32.78 -16.25
C HIS A 98 0.35 32.79 -14.85
N VAL A 99 0.65 31.62 -14.29
CA VAL A 99 1.19 31.44 -12.93
C VAL A 99 2.28 30.37 -12.91
N GLN A 100 2.94 30.20 -11.76
CA GLN A 100 3.87 29.11 -11.51
C GLN A 100 3.53 28.42 -10.20
N TYR A 101 2.97 27.21 -10.28
CA TYR A 101 2.70 26.42 -9.07
C TYR A 101 3.99 25.91 -8.44
N VAL A 102 4.06 26.00 -7.11
CA VAL A 102 5.06 25.33 -6.28
C VAL A 102 4.35 24.62 -5.14
N ASP A 103 4.13 23.32 -5.32
CA ASP A 103 3.60 22.45 -4.29
C ASP A 103 4.73 21.94 -3.38
N THR A 104 4.74 22.36 -2.12
CA THR A 104 5.82 22.00 -1.19
C THR A 104 5.79 20.53 -0.77
N PHE A 105 4.64 19.85 -0.87
CA PHE A 105 4.54 18.40 -0.65
C PHE A 105 5.30 17.66 -1.75
N VAL A 106 5.06 18.03 -3.01
CA VAL A 106 5.78 17.49 -4.17
C VAL A 106 7.25 17.88 -4.12
N LEU A 107 7.57 19.13 -3.79
CA LEU A 107 8.95 19.60 -3.68
C LEU A 107 9.74 18.84 -2.63
N SER A 108 9.12 18.55 -1.49
CA SER A 108 9.74 17.76 -0.42
C SER A 108 10.08 16.35 -0.88
N MET A 109 9.17 15.66 -1.58
CA MET A 109 9.43 14.34 -2.18
C MET A 109 10.51 14.38 -3.27
N TYR A 110 10.54 15.46 -4.07
CA TYR A 110 11.52 15.63 -5.15
C TYR A 110 12.95 15.79 -4.59
N LEU A 111 13.12 16.63 -3.56
CA LEU A 111 14.43 16.92 -2.98
C LEU A 111 14.89 15.88 -1.94
N ASN A 112 13.95 15.16 -1.31
CA ASN A 112 14.22 14.25 -0.20
C ASN A 112 13.46 12.92 -0.33
N PRO A 113 13.66 12.13 -1.39
CA PRO A 113 12.88 10.91 -1.64
C PRO A 113 12.95 9.85 -0.52
N ASP A 114 14.02 9.87 0.29
CA ASP A 114 14.23 8.93 1.40
C ASP A 114 13.66 9.43 2.74
N SER A 115 13.04 10.61 2.77
CA SER A 115 12.40 11.13 3.98
C SER A 115 11.28 10.20 4.45
N PRO A 116 11.16 9.93 5.77
CA PRO A 116 10.14 9.02 6.28
C PRO A 116 8.71 9.60 6.16
N LYS A 117 8.58 10.94 6.15
CA LYS A 117 7.31 11.65 6.03
C LYS A 117 7.51 12.95 5.24
N HIS A 118 6.41 13.48 4.70
CA HIS A 118 6.38 14.72 3.92
C HIS A 118 5.22 15.64 4.30
N SER A 119 4.44 15.33 5.35
CA SER A 119 3.38 16.22 5.81
C SER A 119 3.94 17.56 6.27
N LEU A 120 3.16 18.63 6.14
CA LEU A 120 3.55 19.95 6.60
C LEU A 120 3.97 19.95 8.07
N GLU A 121 3.19 19.28 8.93
CA GLU A 121 3.50 19.05 10.35
C GLU A 121 4.92 18.47 10.55
N TYR A 122 5.26 17.42 9.81
CA TYR A 122 6.58 16.79 9.93
C TYR A 122 7.71 17.68 9.41
N LEU A 123 7.45 18.47 8.37
CA LEU A 123 8.47 19.34 7.78
C LEU A 123 8.70 20.61 8.60
N ALA A 124 7.68 21.08 9.31
CA ALA A 124 7.71 22.24 10.19
C ALA A 124 8.10 21.90 11.65
N SER A 125 8.11 20.62 12.04
CA SER A 125 8.42 20.20 13.41
C SER A 125 9.77 20.76 13.89
N GLY A 126 9.79 21.32 15.11
CA GLY A 126 10.99 21.93 15.70
C GLY A 126 11.35 23.31 15.14
N SER A 127 10.45 23.94 14.38
CA SER A 127 10.54 25.37 14.03
C SER A 127 9.70 26.24 14.97
N GLU A 128 9.88 27.56 14.92
CA GLU A 128 9.06 28.51 15.69
C GLU A 128 7.59 28.55 15.21
N ASP A 129 7.33 28.07 13.99
CA ASP A 129 6.01 28.02 13.35
C ASP A 129 5.41 26.60 13.41
N GLU A 130 5.55 25.92 14.55
CA GLU A 130 4.97 24.58 14.72
C GLU A 130 3.43 24.63 14.65
N LYS A 131 2.85 23.69 13.91
CA LYS A 131 1.40 23.64 13.69
C LYS A 131 0.66 23.39 15.00
N MET A 132 -0.47 24.08 15.21
CA MET A 132 -1.39 23.69 16.26
C MET A 132 -2.01 22.32 15.99
N ASP A 133 -2.22 21.53 17.05
CA ASP A 133 -3.09 20.35 16.97
C ASP A 133 -4.55 20.82 17.02
N TYR A 134 -5.14 21.02 15.84
CA TYR A 134 -6.49 21.54 15.68
C TYR A 134 -7.54 20.70 16.41
N ARG A 135 -7.39 19.36 16.36
CA ARG A 135 -8.33 18.46 16.98
C ARG A 135 -8.24 18.55 18.51
N ALA A 136 -7.02 18.56 19.06
CA ALA A 136 -6.84 18.76 20.49
C ALA A 136 -7.41 20.12 20.94
N ALA A 137 -7.19 21.19 20.18
CA ALA A 137 -7.72 22.50 20.50
C ALA A 137 -9.26 22.56 20.52
N LEU A 138 -9.93 21.83 19.62
CA LEU A 138 -11.40 21.71 19.64
C LEU A 138 -11.92 20.90 20.83
N VAL A 139 -11.19 19.87 21.25
CA VAL A 139 -11.52 19.08 22.45
C VAL A 139 -11.37 19.95 23.70
N ASP A 140 -10.27 20.69 23.81
CA ASP A 140 -10.01 21.60 24.93
C ASP A 140 -11.03 22.74 24.99
N ALA A 141 -11.51 23.20 23.83
CA ALA A 141 -12.60 24.18 23.73
C ALA A 141 -14.00 23.59 24.04
N GLY A 142 -14.11 22.29 24.28
CA GLY A 142 -15.38 21.61 24.58
C GLY A 142 -16.34 21.50 23.40
N VAL A 143 -15.84 21.67 22.18
CA VAL A 143 -16.65 21.66 20.95
C VAL A 143 -16.80 20.23 20.39
N MET A 144 -15.89 19.33 20.75
CA MET A 144 -15.95 17.91 20.39
C MET A 144 -15.38 17.01 21.49
N VAL A 145 -15.64 15.70 21.41
CA VAL A 145 -15.25 14.73 22.45
C VAL A 145 -13.86 14.14 22.18
N GLY A 146 -13.44 14.07 20.92
CA GLY A 146 -12.12 13.59 20.49
C GLY A 146 -12.08 12.12 20.10
N ASN A 147 -13.16 11.35 20.27
CA ASN A 147 -13.27 9.95 19.87
C ASN A 147 -13.97 9.73 18.50
N GLU A 148 -14.42 10.81 17.86
CA GLU A 148 -15.09 10.78 16.57
C GLU A 148 -14.11 10.34 15.46
N PRO A 149 -14.59 9.87 14.29
CA PRO A 149 -13.70 9.57 13.18
C PRO A 149 -12.81 10.76 12.78
N LYS A 150 -11.60 10.47 12.30
CA LYS A 150 -10.69 11.51 11.76
C LYS A 150 -11.38 12.23 10.60
N GLY A 151 -11.28 13.56 10.57
CA GLY A 151 -11.96 14.40 9.60
C GLY A 151 -13.25 15.02 10.13
N HIS A 152 -13.80 14.53 11.25
CA HIS A 152 -14.99 15.13 11.87
C HIS A 152 -14.75 16.60 12.25
N GLU A 153 -13.54 16.93 12.70
CA GLU A 153 -13.09 18.28 13.05
C GLU A 153 -13.27 19.33 11.92
N PHE A 154 -13.41 18.88 10.67
CA PHE A 154 -13.65 19.75 9.51
C PHE A 154 -15.13 19.79 9.07
N THR A 155 -16.00 18.94 9.62
CA THR A 155 -17.40 18.85 9.17
C THR A 155 -18.27 20.03 9.59
N PHE A 156 -17.76 20.89 10.47
CA PHE A 156 -18.43 22.08 10.97
C PHE A 156 -17.44 23.26 11.05
N TRP A 157 -17.99 24.47 11.01
CA TRP A 157 -17.21 25.69 11.21
C TRP A 157 -16.99 25.95 12.70
N HIS A 158 -15.76 26.33 13.06
CA HIS A 158 -15.43 26.91 14.35
C HIS A 158 -14.34 27.99 14.16
N PRO A 159 -14.32 29.11 14.90
CA PRO A 159 -13.32 30.17 14.74
C PRO A 159 -11.86 29.71 14.85
N LEU A 160 -11.58 28.64 15.60
CA LEU A 160 -10.23 28.05 15.69
C LEU A 160 -9.71 27.55 14.33
N MET A 161 -10.59 27.23 13.38
CA MET A 161 -10.19 26.85 12.02
C MET A 161 -9.48 27.99 11.29
N ALA A 162 -9.89 29.24 11.53
CA ALA A 162 -9.20 30.39 10.96
C ALA A 162 -7.77 30.52 11.49
N THR A 163 -7.58 30.30 12.80
CA THR A 163 -6.25 30.26 13.42
C THR A 163 -5.41 29.11 12.88
N TYR A 164 -6.01 27.92 12.76
CA TYR A 164 -5.34 26.75 12.19
C TYR A 164 -4.83 27.01 10.77
N CYS A 165 -5.69 27.47 9.87
CA CYS A 165 -5.31 27.78 8.49
C CYS A 165 -4.28 28.91 8.40
N ASP A 166 -4.41 29.94 9.25
CA ASP A 166 -3.42 31.02 9.32
C ASP A 166 -2.03 30.49 9.76
N ASP A 167 -1.98 29.56 10.71
CA ASP A 167 -0.74 28.93 11.17
C ASP A 167 -0.17 27.94 10.14
N ASP A 168 -1.02 27.24 9.39
CA ASP A 168 -0.63 26.43 8.23
C ASP A 168 0.13 27.25 7.20
N VAL A 169 -0.34 28.45 6.86
CA VAL A 169 0.34 29.33 5.90
C VAL A 169 1.69 29.85 6.43
N LYS A 170 1.82 30.09 7.75
CA LYS A 170 3.11 30.45 8.37
C LYS A 170 4.09 29.28 8.32
N ALA A 171 3.67 28.10 8.75
CA ALA A 171 4.46 26.87 8.69
C ALA A 171 4.91 26.57 7.25
N LEU A 172 4.00 26.75 6.28
CA LEU A 172 4.27 26.66 4.86
C LEU A 172 5.36 27.64 4.42
N ALA A 173 5.35 28.89 4.88
CA ALA A 173 6.37 29.88 4.53
C ALA A 173 7.77 29.45 4.98
N GLY A 174 7.90 28.95 6.22
CA GLY A 174 9.15 28.40 6.74
C GLY A 174 9.63 27.17 5.95
N VAL A 175 8.73 26.21 5.71
CA VAL A 175 9.04 24.99 4.94
C VAL A 175 9.42 25.34 3.49
N PHE A 176 8.70 26.26 2.86
CA PHE A 176 8.98 26.73 1.52
C PHE A 176 10.39 27.31 1.42
N ARG A 177 10.78 28.23 2.31
CA ARG A 177 12.13 28.84 2.33
C ARG A 177 13.22 27.79 2.43
N LYS A 178 13.07 26.83 3.36
CA LYS A 178 14.03 25.74 3.57
C LYS A 178 14.18 24.85 2.33
N LEU A 179 13.06 24.42 1.75
CA LEU A 179 13.07 23.59 0.54
C LEU A 179 13.60 24.34 -0.67
N TRP A 180 13.24 25.62 -0.81
CA TRP A 180 13.68 26.47 -1.92
C TRP A 180 15.20 26.72 -1.87
N ALA A 181 15.74 27.02 -0.68
CA ALA A 181 17.18 27.16 -0.47
C ALA A 181 17.92 25.86 -0.84
N LYS A 182 17.41 24.71 -0.41
CA LYS A 182 17.97 23.40 -0.78
C LYS A 182 17.90 23.14 -2.30
N ALA A 183 16.81 23.54 -2.96
CA ALA A 183 16.69 23.39 -4.40
C ALA A 183 17.73 24.23 -5.14
N ILE A 184 17.96 25.48 -4.71
CA ILE A 184 19.02 26.34 -5.24
C ILE A 184 20.40 25.72 -5.02
N GLU A 185 20.67 25.16 -3.84
CA GLU A 185 21.92 24.46 -3.54
C GLU A 185 22.16 23.28 -4.49
N MET A 186 21.12 22.48 -4.75
CA MET A 186 21.24 21.26 -5.58
C MET A 186 21.27 21.52 -7.09
N TYR A 187 20.52 22.52 -7.58
CA TYR A 187 20.30 22.73 -9.01
C TYR A 187 20.86 24.06 -9.54
N SER A 188 21.25 24.98 -8.65
CA SER A 188 21.84 26.28 -8.98
C SER A 188 21.07 27.01 -10.09
N ASP A 189 21.73 27.39 -11.19
CA ASP A 189 21.14 28.12 -12.32
C ASP A 189 20.06 27.34 -13.07
N SER A 190 19.95 26.02 -12.84
CA SER A 190 18.90 25.18 -13.44
C SER A 190 17.59 25.20 -12.66
N TRP A 191 17.50 25.94 -11.55
CA TRP A 191 16.27 26.11 -10.78
C TRP A 191 15.41 27.25 -11.38
N LEU A 192 14.13 27.07 -11.71
CA LEU A 192 13.22 25.94 -11.47
C LEU A 192 13.43 24.76 -12.43
N HIS A 193 13.78 23.59 -11.90
CA HIS A 193 14.19 22.46 -12.74
C HIS A 193 13.01 21.84 -13.52
N PRO A 194 13.14 21.55 -14.83
CA PRO A 194 12.05 20.97 -15.64
C PRO A 194 11.47 19.66 -15.08
N SER A 195 12.31 18.80 -14.49
CA SER A 195 11.83 17.54 -13.88
C SER A 195 10.94 17.77 -12.67
N PHE A 196 11.17 18.83 -11.89
CA PHE A 196 10.26 19.18 -10.80
C PHE A 196 8.90 19.64 -11.35
N ARG A 197 8.90 20.47 -12.40
CA ARG A 197 7.66 20.86 -13.10
C ARG A 197 6.90 19.66 -13.66
N GLN A 198 7.62 18.69 -14.24
CA GLN A 198 7.03 17.43 -14.71
C GLN A 198 6.41 16.63 -13.56
N MET A 199 7.11 16.48 -12.43
CA MET A 199 6.58 15.73 -11.28
C MET A 199 5.34 16.39 -10.65
N GLN A 200 5.26 17.73 -10.65
CA GLN A 200 4.03 18.44 -10.27
C GLN A 200 2.88 18.14 -11.23
N LYS A 201 3.14 18.18 -12.54
CA LYS A 201 2.14 17.80 -13.55
C LYS A 201 1.68 16.35 -13.38
N ASP A 202 2.60 15.44 -13.13
CA ASP A 202 2.28 14.04 -12.88
C ASP A 202 1.37 13.91 -11.63
N TYR A 203 1.71 14.60 -10.54
CA TYR A 203 0.90 14.58 -9.33
C TYR A 203 -0.51 15.12 -9.56
N TRP A 204 -0.65 16.23 -10.30
CA TRP A 204 -1.95 16.75 -10.75
C TRP A 204 -2.76 15.71 -11.54
N LEU A 205 -2.13 15.01 -12.49
CA LEU A 205 -2.78 13.98 -13.31
C LEU A 205 -3.18 12.75 -12.48
N TYR A 206 -2.36 12.34 -11.50
CA TYR A 206 -2.73 11.26 -10.59
C TYR A 206 -3.87 11.65 -9.65
N SER A 207 -3.95 12.90 -9.21
CA SER A 207 -5.11 13.42 -8.47
C SER A 207 -6.37 13.38 -9.35
N ALA A 208 -6.27 13.80 -10.62
CA ALA A 208 -7.36 13.69 -11.58
C ALA A 208 -7.80 12.22 -11.79
N GLN A 209 -6.85 11.30 -11.90
CA GLN A 209 -7.10 9.86 -11.99
C GLN A 209 -7.83 9.33 -10.75
N ALA A 210 -7.37 9.70 -9.55
CA ALA A 210 -7.99 9.31 -8.29
C ALA A 210 -9.43 9.83 -8.20
N TYR A 211 -9.66 11.09 -8.53
CA TYR A 211 -10.99 11.71 -8.52
C TYR A 211 -11.91 11.15 -9.59
N THR A 212 -11.40 10.81 -10.76
CA THR A 212 -12.18 10.13 -11.81
C THR A 212 -12.62 8.75 -11.34
N GLY A 213 -11.71 7.96 -10.75
CA GLY A 213 -11.99 6.62 -10.22
C GLY A 213 -12.27 5.56 -11.29
N ALA A 214 -12.03 4.31 -10.94
CA ALA A 214 -12.35 3.15 -11.77
C ALA A 214 -13.73 2.60 -11.39
N LYS A 215 -14.61 2.40 -12.37
CA LYS A 215 -15.94 1.80 -12.15
C LYS A 215 -15.78 0.32 -11.83
N PHE A 216 -16.56 -0.15 -10.87
CA PHE A 216 -16.43 -1.49 -10.30
C PHE A 216 -17.76 -2.25 -10.33
N HIS A 217 -17.74 -3.48 -10.80
CA HIS A 217 -18.93 -4.31 -10.95
C HIS A 217 -19.24 -5.11 -9.68
N GLN A 218 -20.06 -4.52 -8.80
CA GLN A 218 -20.36 -5.06 -7.47
C GLN A 218 -21.00 -6.46 -7.50
N GLU A 219 -21.97 -6.71 -8.38
CA GLU A 219 -22.65 -8.02 -8.42
C GLU A 219 -21.74 -9.17 -8.87
N ARG A 220 -20.89 -8.95 -9.90
CA ARG A 220 -19.84 -9.91 -10.29
C ARG A 220 -18.84 -10.14 -9.15
N ALA A 221 -18.50 -9.09 -8.40
CA ALA A 221 -17.59 -9.22 -7.27
C ALA A 221 -18.18 -10.10 -6.15
N LYS A 222 -19.48 -9.94 -5.84
CA LYS A 222 -20.19 -10.80 -4.88
C LYS A 222 -20.26 -12.24 -5.36
N ALA A 223 -20.64 -12.47 -6.61
CA ALA A 223 -20.67 -13.82 -7.20
C ALA A 223 -19.26 -14.48 -7.22
N LEU A 224 -18.21 -13.69 -7.45
CA LEU A 224 -16.83 -14.19 -7.38
C LEU A 224 -16.45 -14.59 -5.95
N ILE A 225 -16.91 -13.86 -4.92
CA ILE A 225 -16.70 -14.25 -3.52
C ILE A 225 -17.40 -15.57 -3.22
N GLU A 226 -18.67 -15.73 -3.60
CA GLU A 226 -19.41 -16.97 -3.41
C GLU A 226 -18.69 -18.16 -4.06
N HIS A 227 -18.21 -17.99 -5.29
CA HIS A 227 -17.41 -18.99 -5.97
C HIS A 227 -16.09 -19.31 -5.24
N ILE A 228 -15.40 -18.29 -4.72
CA ILE A 228 -14.18 -18.48 -3.95
C ILE A 228 -14.47 -19.29 -2.67
N GLU A 229 -15.55 -18.96 -1.96
CA GLU A 229 -15.96 -19.65 -0.74
C GLU A 229 -16.29 -21.12 -0.98
N GLU A 230 -17.03 -21.42 -2.05
CA GLU A 230 -17.31 -22.79 -2.50
C GLU A 230 -16.00 -23.56 -2.72
N LYS A 231 -15.05 -22.99 -3.48
CA LYS A 231 -13.75 -23.64 -3.74
C LYS A 231 -12.87 -23.79 -2.50
N MET A 232 -12.97 -22.86 -1.56
CA MET A 232 -12.30 -22.98 -0.27
C MET A 232 -12.91 -24.12 0.57
N ALA A 233 -14.23 -24.26 0.59
CA ALA A 233 -14.92 -25.33 1.30
C ALA A 233 -14.60 -26.72 0.71
N GLU A 234 -14.58 -26.84 -0.62
CA GLU A 234 -14.16 -28.07 -1.31
C GLU A 234 -12.74 -28.50 -0.92
N LEU A 235 -11.81 -27.54 -0.86
CA LEU A 235 -10.41 -27.80 -0.47
C LEU A 235 -10.31 -28.17 1.01
N LYS A 236 -11.07 -27.49 1.89
CA LYS A 236 -11.13 -27.77 3.32
C LYS A 236 -11.60 -29.21 3.57
N ALA A 237 -12.70 -29.63 2.94
CA ALA A 237 -13.24 -30.98 3.04
C ALA A 237 -12.26 -32.09 2.59
N GLN A 238 -11.34 -31.77 1.68
CA GLN A 238 -10.32 -32.71 1.21
C GLN A 238 -9.03 -32.71 2.04
N VAL A 239 -8.71 -31.60 2.70
CA VAL A 239 -7.43 -31.42 3.40
C VAL A 239 -7.57 -31.69 4.88
N ASP A 240 -8.61 -31.16 5.55
CA ASP A 240 -8.77 -31.26 7.00
C ASP A 240 -8.73 -32.72 7.51
N PRO A 241 -9.35 -33.72 6.84
CA PRO A 241 -9.27 -35.12 7.29
C PRO A 241 -7.86 -35.74 7.21
N GLU A 242 -6.99 -35.18 6.36
CA GLU A 242 -5.63 -35.68 6.13
C GLU A 242 -4.58 -34.98 7.02
N LEU A 243 -4.97 -33.90 7.71
CA LEU A 243 -4.08 -33.19 8.63
C LEU A 243 -3.97 -33.94 9.96
N PRO A 244 -2.78 -33.98 10.59
CA PRO A 244 -2.65 -34.57 11.90
C PRO A 244 -3.36 -33.72 12.95
N PRO A 245 -3.80 -34.31 14.08
CA PRO A 245 -4.42 -33.56 15.16
C PRO A 245 -3.42 -32.58 15.79
N ARG A 246 -3.93 -31.42 16.20
CA ARG A 246 -3.17 -30.31 16.79
C ARG A 246 -3.31 -30.23 18.31
N PRO A 247 -2.37 -29.59 19.01
CA PRO A 247 -2.56 -29.23 20.42
C PRO A 247 -3.69 -28.22 20.61
N LEU A 248 -4.14 -28.08 21.86
CA LEU A 248 -5.12 -27.08 22.28
C LEU A 248 -4.55 -25.66 22.14
N LYS A 249 -5.36 -24.74 21.63
CA LYS A 249 -5.08 -23.31 21.65
C LYS A 249 -5.28 -22.75 23.05
N THR A 250 -4.66 -21.60 23.35
CA THR A 250 -4.75 -20.96 24.68
C THR A 250 -6.18 -20.77 25.19
N ALA A 251 -7.11 -20.40 24.31
CA ALA A 251 -8.52 -20.24 24.67
C ALA A 251 -9.22 -21.58 24.98
N GLU A 252 -8.77 -22.67 24.36
CA GLU A 252 -9.33 -24.01 24.53
C GLU A 252 -8.78 -24.70 25.78
N MET A 253 -7.53 -24.39 26.17
CA MET A 253 -6.84 -24.98 27.33
C MET A 253 -7.66 -24.87 28.63
N ALA A 254 -8.34 -23.74 28.85
CA ALA A 254 -9.15 -23.52 30.04
C ALA A 254 -10.30 -24.54 30.17
N PHE A 255 -10.84 -25.01 29.05
CA PHE A 255 -11.90 -26.01 29.05
C PHE A 255 -11.40 -27.35 29.59
N TYR A 256 -10.19 -27.77 29.26
CA TYR A 256 -9.61 -29.07 29.61
C TYR A 256 -8.71 -29.05 30.87
N LYS A 257 -8.63 -27.91 31.55
CA LYS A 257 -7.81 -27.74 32.75
C LYS A 257 -8.48 -28.38 33.95
N MET A 258 -7.78 -29.29 34.63
CA MET A 258 -8.25 -29.87 35.88
C MET A 258 -8.39 -28.79 36.96
N PRO A 259 -9.36 -28.92 37.87
CA PRO A 259 -9.50 -28.01 39.01
C PRO A 259 -8.21 -27.92 39.84
N ALA A 260 -7.81 -26.70 40.21
CA ALA A 260 -6.63 -26.48 41.04
C ALA A 260 -6.77 -27.03 42.47
N LYS A 261 -7.99 -27.35 42.91
CA LYS A 261 -8.32 -27.93 44.22
C LYS A 261 -9.28 -29.12 44.02
N PRO A 262 -8.75 -30.30 43.61
CA PRO A 262 -9.58 -31.46 43.31
C PRO A 262 -10.22 -32.09 44.55
N PHE A 263 -9.64 -31.91 45.74
CA PHE A 263 -10.16 -32.41 47.02
C PHE A 263 -10.41 -31.28 48.03
N THR A 264 -11.35 -31.50 48.94
CA THR A 264 -11.60 -30.64 50.10
C THR A 264 -10.55 -30.88 51.19
N LYS A 265 -10.55 -30.06 52.25
CA LYS A 265 -9.65 -30.26 53.39
C LYS A 265 -9.87 -31.59 54.14
N SER A 266 -11.06 -32.20 54.00
CA SER A 266 -11.39 -33.50 54.59
C SER A 266 -10.93 -34.69 53.73
N GLY A 267 -10.37 -34.44 52.54
CA GLY A 267 -9.94 -35.49 51.61
C GLY A 267 -11.03 -35.99 50.66
N GLU A 268 -12.25 -35.47 50.76
CA GLU A 268 -13.35 -35.78 49.85
C GLU A 268 -13.23 -35.02 48.53
N MET A 269 -13.83 -35.55 47.45
CA MET A 269 -13.80 -34.90 46.14
C MET A 269 -14.55 -33.56 46.17
N SER A 270 -13.94 -32.49 45.66
CA SER A 270 -14.53 -31.16 45.70
C SER A 270 -15.72 -31.05 44.74
N ALA A 271 -16.70 -30.20 45.05
CA ALA A 271 -17.85 -29.97 44.17
C ALA A 271 -17.44 -29.44 42.77
N ILE A 272 -16.30 -28.76 42.68
CA ILE A 272 -15.74 -28.29 41.40
C ILE A 272 -15.19 -29.49 40.60
N MET A 273 -14.56 -30.46 41.27
CA MET A 273 -14.07 -31.68 40.63
C MET A 273 -15.21 -32.57 40.14
N VAL A 274 -16.27 -32.74 40.94
CA VAL A 274 -17.47 -33.50 40.53
C VAL A 274 -18.07 -32.91 39.24
N LYS A 275 -18.32 -31.60 39.22
CA LYS A 275 -18.85 -30.91 38.03
C LYS A 275 -17.93 -31.01 36.82
N TRP A 276 -16.61 -30.99 37.05
CA TRP A 276 -15.64 -31.16 35.98
C TRP A 276 -15.69 -32.57 35.40
N LEU A 277 -15.74 -33.61 36.24
CA LEU A 277 -15.86 -35.00 35.79
C LEU A 277 -17.14 -35.22 34.97
N GLU A 278 -18.28 -34.71 35.43
CA GLU A 278 -19.55 -34.76 34.69
C GLU A 278 -19.43 -34.07 33.33
N LYS A 279 -18.91 -32.84 33.31
CA LYS A 279 -18.74 -32.03 32.09
C LYS A 279 -17.87 -32.73 31.04
N HIS A 280 -16.84 -33.44 31.47
CA HIS A 280 -15.88 -34.11 30.59
C HIS A 280 -16.18 -35.60 30.39
N SER A 281 -17.29 -36.11 30.97
CA SER A 281 -17.61 -37.55 31.00
C SER A 281 -16.41 -38.40 31.45
N ALA A 282 -15.71 -37.92 32.48
CA ALA A 282 -14.48 -38.48 32.98
C ALA A 282 -14.68 -39.26 34.29
N THR A 283 -13.85 -40.28 34.53
CA THR A 283 -13.83 -41.04 35.79
C THR A 283 -12.47 -40.97 36.47
N ILE A 284 -12.42 -41.23 37.78
CA ILE A 284 -11.17 -41.33 38.55
C ILE A 284 -11.09 -42.71 39.19
N GLU A 285 -10.02 -43.44 38.90
CA GLU A 285 -9.71 -44.74 39.48
C GLU A 285 -8.25 -44.74 39.96
N GLU A 286 -8.01 -45.05 41.24
CA GLU A 286 -6.66 -45.14 41.83
C GLU A 286 -5.74 -43.92 41.56
N GLY A 287 -6.31 -42.71 41.50
CA GLY A 287 -5.56 -41.47 41.23
C GLY A 287 -5.28 -41.21 39.74
N VAL A 288 -5.89 -41.97 38.84
CA VAL A 288 -5.82 -41.81 37.39
C VAL A 288 -7.17 -41.29 36.87
N VAL A 289 -7.13 -40.21 36.09
CA VAL A 289 -8.27 -39.65 35.37
C VAL A 289 -8.39 -40.34 34.02
N LYS A 290 -9.55 -40.93 33.73
CA LYS A 290 -9.90 -41.52 32.44
C LYS A 290 -10.88 -40.61 31.70
N ALA A 291 -10.45 -40.03 30.59
CA ALA A 291 -11.26 -39.10 29.79
C ALA A 291 -10.77 -39.08 28.33
N TYR A 292 -11.68 -38.98 27.35
CA TYR A 292 -11.32 -38.88 25.92
C TYR A 292 -10.41 -40.02 25.41
N GLY A 293 -10.51 -41.21 26.00
CA GLY A 293 -9.63 -42.34 25.70
C GLY A 293 -8.20 -42.21 26.23
N LEU A 294 -7.93 -41.22 27.10
CA LEU A 294 -6.67 -41.00 27.79
C LEU A 294 -6.76 -41.49 29.24
N GLU A 295 -5.67 -42.07 29.74
CA GLU A 295 -5.46 -42.38 31.15
C GLU A 295 -4.28 -41.54 31.66
N VAL A 296 -4.56 -40.52 32.48
CA VAL A 296 -3.54 -39.58 32.96
C VAL A 296 -3.58 -39.44 34.49
N PRO A 297 -2.44 -39.23 35.16
CA PRO A 297 -2.44 -38.98 36.61
C PRO A 297 -3.28 -37.76 36.97
N LEU A 298 -3.98 -37.83 38.11
CA LEU A 298 -4.70 -36.69 38.67
C LEU A 298 -3.70 -35.67 39.24
N VAL A 299 -3.44 -34.61 38.47
CA VAL A 299 -2.56 -33.51 38.89
C VAL A 299 -3.34 -32.20 38.92
N ALA A 300 -3.36 -31.57 40.09
CA ALA A 300 -4.15 -30.36 40.32
C ALA A 300 -3.71 -29.22 39.39
N GLY A 301 -4.67 -28.66 38.63
CA GLY A 301 -4.41 -27.55 37.73
C GLY A 301 -3.71 -27.91 36.42
N GLU A 302 -3.42 -29.19 36.16
CA GLU A 302 -2.83 -29.63 34.90
C GLU A 302 -3.88 -29.67 33.77
N ILE A 303 -3.45 -29.48 32.53
CA ILE A 303 -4.32 -29.50 31.35
C ILE A 303 -4.26 -30.90 30.75
N LEU A 304 -5.42 -31.51 30.48
CA LEU A 304 -5.43 -32.80 29.78
C LEU A 304 -4.72 -32.68 28.43
N PRO A 305 -3.85 -33.64 28.06
CA PRO A 305 -3.13 -33.63 26.78
C PRO A 305 -4.05 -34.04 25.61
N VAL A 306 -5.24 -33.46 25.53
CA VAL A 306 -6.20 -33.65 24.44
C VAL A 306 -5.64 -32.98 23.18
N LYS A 307 -5.76 -33.68 22.05
CA LYS A 307 -5.52 -33.11 20.72
C LYS A 307 -6.84 -32.97 20.00
N LEU A 308 -7.01 -31.88 19.26
CA LEU A 308 -8.19 -31.63 18.44
C LEU A 308 -7.84 -31.79 16.96
N PRO A 309 -8.82 -32.08 16.08
CA PRO A 309 -8.60 -32.04 14.64
C PRO A 309 -7.99 -30.69 14.22
N MET A 310 -6.95 -30.74 13.38
CA MET A 310 -6.39 -29.55 12.77
C MET A 310 -7.22 -29.18 11.56
N GLU A 311 -7.42 -27.89 11.35
CA GLU A 311 -8.08 -27.35 10.16
C GLU A 311 -7.06 -26.61 9.29
N ILE A 312 -7.29 -26.54 7.98
CA ILE A 312 -6.46 -25.78 7.02
C ILE A 312 -6.32 -24.28 7.36
N GLU A 313 -7.17 -23.78 8.25
CA GLU A 313 -7.18 -22.39 8.73
C GLU A 313 -6.26 -22.17 9.94
N ASP A 314 -5.79 -23.23 10.59
CA ASP A 314 -4.87 -23.24 11.74
C ASP A 314 -3.44 -22.90 11.31
N ASN A 315 -3.24 -21.65 10.89
CA ASN A 315 -2.02 -21.16 10.22
C ASN A 315 -0.73 -21.33 11.04
N THR A 316 -0.80 -21.41 12.37
CA THR A 316 0.39 -21.65 13.20
C THR A 316 0.76 -23.13 13.15
N GLU A 317 -0.18 -23.99 13.48
CA GLU A 317 -0.02 -25.43 13.56
C GLU A 317 0.28 -26.03 12.18
N LEU A 318 -0.31 -25.49 11.13
CA LEU A 318 -0.06 -25.88 9.75
C LEU A 318 1.39 -25.59 9.33
N LYS A 319 1.99 -24.48 9.80
CA LYS A 319 3.41 -24.19 9.55
C LYS A 319 4.31 -25.16 10.28
N ASP A 320 3.99 -25.48 11.53
CA ASP A 320 4.76 -26.44 12.32
C ASP A 320 4.72 -27.82 11.67
N TRP A 321 3.55 -28.22 11.18
CA TRP A 321 3.39 -29.44 10.39
C TRP A 321 4.22 -29.42 9.10
N PHE A 322 4.20 -28.31 8.34
CA PHE A 322 5.04 -28.19 7.15
C PHE A 322 6.53 -28.31 7.46
N LEU A 323 7.00 -27.63 8.51
CA LEU A 323 8.40 -27.73 8.96
C LEU A 323 8.77 -29.17 9.32
N ALA A 324 7.89 -29.87 10.05
CA ALA A 324 8.08 -31.28 10.40
C ALA A 324 8.14 -32.20 9.16
N ASN A 325 7.44 -31.84 8.09
CA ASN A 325 7.42 -32.57 6.81
C ASN A 325 8.43 -32.03 5.78
N GLY A 326 9.54 -31.45 6.26
CA GLY A 326 10.68 -31.10 5.41
C GLY A 326 10.54 -29.77 4.68
N TRP A 327 9.55 -28.93 4.99
CA TRP A 327 9.51 -27.57 4.48
C TRP A 327 10.73 -26.77 4.96
N LYS A 328 11.45 -26.19 4.00
CA LYS A 328 12.56 -25.27 4.27
C LYS A 328 12.20 -23.87 3.76
N PRO A 329 11.69 -22.96 4.61
CA PRO A 329 11.30 -21.63 4.17
C PRO A 329 12.49 -20.87 3.56
N HIS A 330 12.25 -20.23 2.41
CA HIS A 330 13.25 -19.34 1.78
C HIS A 330 13.61 -18.18 2.71
N GLU A 331 14.79 -17.57 2.55
CA GLU A 331 15.30 -16.54 3.47
C GLU A 331 14.38 -15.33 3.62
N ASP A 332 13.70 -14.91 2.55
CA ASP A 332 12.74 -13.81 2.55
C ASP A 332 11.42 -14.13 3.27
N PHE A 333 11.18 -15.42 3.55
CA PHE A 333 9.93 -15.92 4.12
C PHE A 333 10.03 -16.11 5.63
N TRP A 334 10.63 -15.13 6.30
CA TRP A 334 10.76 -15.09 7.76
C TRP A 334 10.25 -13.77 8.32
N ASN A 335 9.63 -13.84 9.50
CA ASN A 335 9.55 -12.70 10.39
C ASN A 335 10.90 -12.50 11.07
N PHE A 336 11.21 -11.26 11.39
CA PHE A 336 12.44 -10.90 12.10
C PHE A 336 12.08 -10.31 13.45
N LYS A 337 12.94 -10.55 14.44
CA LYS A 337 12.83 -9.91 15.76
C LYS A 337 12.95 -8.41 15.54
N LYS A 338 12.00 -7.63 16.07
CA LYS A 338 12.03 -6.18 16.01
C LYS A 338 12.44 -5.61 17.36
N ASP A 339 13.19 -4.52 17.32
CA ASP A 339 13.50 -3.72 18.49
C ASP A 339 12.21 -3.03 18.98
N PRO A 340 11.87 -3.12 20.28
CA PRO A 340 10.61 -2.56 20.81
C PRO A 340 10.50 -1.03 20.71
N LEU A 341 11.63 -0.31 20.71
CA LEU A 341 11.67 1.15 20.70
C LEU A 341 11.66 1.71 19.27
N THR A 342 12.42 1.09 18.37
CA THR A 342 12.61 1.59 17.00
C THR A 342 11.75 0.88 15.96
N GLY A 343 11.20 -0.29 16.29
CA GLY A 343 10.44 -1.12 15.36
C GLY A 343 11.27 -1.74 14.22
N LYS A 344 12.60 -1.55 14.23
CA LYS A 344 13.51 -2.03 13.18
C LYS A 344 13.95 -3.49 13.46
N PRO A 345 14.26 -4.28 12.42
CA PRO A 345 14.75 -5.64 12.61
C PRO A 345 16.11 -5.68 13.32
N VAL A 346 16.25 -6.55 14.32
CA VAL A 346 17.45 -6.76 15.12
C VAL A 346 18.38 -7.76 14.42
N ARG A 347 19.70 -7.53 14.53
CA ARG A 347 20.75 -8.40 13.99
C ARG A 347 21.45 -9.19 15.11
N ASP A 348 21.94 -10.37 14.76
CA ASP A 348 22.82 -11.18 15.62
C ASP A 348 24.27 -10.66 15.59
N ASP A 349 25.13 -11.30 16.38
CA ASP A 349 26.57 -10.97 16.49
C ASP A 349 27.34 -11.14 15.17
N LYS A 350 26.74 -11.80 14.18
CA LYS A 350 27.30 -12.01 12.82
C LYS A 350 26.70 -11.03 11.80
N GLY A 351 25.89 -10.06 12.25
CA GLY A 351 25.26 -9.05 11.41
C GLY A 351 24.06 -9.54 10.60
N LYS A 352 23.54 -10.75 10.85
CA LYS A 352 22.36 -11.30 10.15
C LYS A 352 21.09 -11.02 10.95
N PHE A 353 19.98 -10.73 10.25
CA PHE A 353 18.71 -10.50 10.94
C PHE A 353 18.22 -11.76 11.67
N ILE A 354 17.80 -11.59 12.92
CA ILE A 354 17.34 -12.69 13.78
C ILE A 354 15.95 -13.13 13.32
N LYS A 355 15.87 -14.32 12.72
CA LYS A 355 14.63 -14.96 12.25
C LYS A 355 13.79 -15.42 13.45
N THR A 356 12.47 -15.20 13.39
CA THR A 356 11.53 -15.64 14.45
C THR A 356 10.62 -16.74 13.93
N THR A 357 9.56 -16.39 13.19
CA THR A 357 8.58 -17.35 12.66
C THR A 357 8.56 -17.36 11.15
N PRO A 358 8.34 -18.52 10.51
CA PRO A 358 8.28 -18.59 9.05
C PRO A 358 6.97 -17.99 8.52
N LYS A 359 7.05 -17.54 7.26
CA LYS A 359 5.94 -17.00 6.49
C LYS A 359 5.62 -17.97 5.36
N ILE A 360 4.34 -18.25 5.17
CA ILE A 360 3.89 -18.96 3.96
C ILE A 360 3.86 -18.02 2.75
N GLN A 361 3.56 -16.73 2.99
CA GLN A 361 3.51 -15.71 1.95
C GLN A 361 4.35 -14.48 2.32
N HIS A 362 4.99 -13.87 1.32
CA HIS A 362 5.72 -12.61 1.43
C HIS A 362 5.45 -11.76 0.19
N GLN A 363 4.99 -10.52 0.37
CA GLN A 363 4.69 -9.57 -0.73
C GLN A 363 3.79 -10.16 -1.84
N GLY A 364 2.74 -10.89 -1.45
CA GLY A 364 1.81 -11.51 -2.40
C GLY A 364 2.35 -12.76 -3.11
N GLN A 365 3.59 -13.16 -2.84
CA GLN A 365 4.16 -14.42 -3.32
C GLN A 365 4.10 -15.49 -2.24
N ILE A 366 3.87 -16.73 -2.64
CA ILE A 366 3.91 -17.90 -1.76
C ILE A 366 5.32 -18.47 -1.75
N CYS A 367 5.74 -19.03 -0.61
CA CYS A 367 7.07 -19.58 -0.45
C CYS A 367 7.31 -20.65 -1.53
N PRO A 368 8.28 -20.48 -2.44
CA PRO A 368 8.47 -21.41 -3.55
C PRO A 368 8.87 -22.81 -3.05
N ASN A 369 9.49 -22.89 -1.88
CA ASN A 369 9.87 -24.17 -1.27
C ASN A 369 8.69 -24.93 -0.66
N LEU A 370 7.53 -24.29 -0.45
CA LEU A 370 6.32 -24.97 0.03
C LEU A 370 5.74 -25.91 -1.05
N LEU A 371 5.84 -25.50 -2.31
CA LEU A 371 5.45 -26.32 -3.47
C LEU A 371 6.40 -27.48 -3.79
N LYS A 372 7.58 -27.52 -3.14
CA LYS A 372 8.59 -28.56 -3.31
C LYS A 372 8.42 -29.74 -2.35
N ILE A 373 7.51 -29.62 -1.37
CA ILE A 373 7.18 -30.71 -0.47
C ILE A 373 6.42 -31.76 -1.27
N GLU A 374 6.81 -33.02 -1.13
CA GLU A 374 6.11 -34.12 -1.77
C GLU A 374 4.71 -34.32 -1.16
N GLY A 375 3.75 -34.68 -2.02
CA GLY A 375 2.35 -34.88 -1.63
C GLY A 375 1.39 -33.83 -2.18
N GLU A 376 0.12 -34.20 -2.26
CA GLU A 376 -0.93 -33.34 -2.82
C GLU A 376 -1.47 -32.31 -1.80
N ILE A 377 -1.33 -32.58 -0.50
CA ILE A 377 -1.82 -31.69 0.57
C ILE A 377 -1.17 -30.30 0.53
N PRO A 378 0.16 -30.14 0.48
CA PRO A 378 0.78 -28.81 0.41
C PRO A 378 0.30 -27.96 -0.77
N LYS A 379 0.08 -28.58 -1.94
CA LYS A 379 -0.45 -27.88 -3.13
C LYS A 379 -1.88 -27.40 -2.90
N LYS A 380 -2.75 -28.23 -2.30
CA LYS A 380 -4.13 -27.86 -1.95
C LYS A 380 -4.17 -26.73 -0.92
N VAL A 381 -3.30 -26.77 0.09
CA VAL A 381 -3.15 -25.69 1.07
C VAL A 381 -2.73 -24.38 0.40
N VAL A 382 -1.71 -24.42 -0.47
CA VAL A 382 -1.26 -23.24 -1.22
C VAL A 382 -2.39 -22.65 -2.06
N LYS A 383 -3.22 -23.49 -2.68
CA LYS A 383 -4.39 -23.07 -3.46
C LYS A 383 -5.46 -22.43 -2.57
N PHE A 384 -5.77 -23.03 -1.41
CA PHE A 384 -6.70 -22.46 -0.42
C PHE A 384 -6.25 -21.08 0.07
N LEU A 385 -4.98 -20.95 0.43
CA LEU A 385 -4.41 -19.67 0.87
C LEU A 385 -4.44 -18.60 -0.23
N SER A 386 -4.25 -19.01 -1.49
CA SER A 386 -4.38 -18.14 -2.65
C SER A 386 -5.82 -17.65 -2.80
N TYR A 387 -6.82 -18.54 -2.76
CA TYR A 387 -8.23 -18.17 -2.77
C TYR A 387 -8.59 -17.22 -1.64
N ARG A 388 -8.18 -17.52 -0.40
CA ARG A 388 -8.40 -16.65 0.76
C ARG A 388 -7.82 -15.25 0.57
N ASN A 389 -6.63 -15.15 -0.03
CA ASN A 389 -6.02 -13.87 -0.36
C ASN A 389 -6.87 -13.12 -1.40
N ARG A 390 -7.28 -13.79 -2.50
CA ARG A 390 -8.14 -13.20 -3.54
C ARG A 390 -9.45 -12.68 -2.95
N LYS A 391 -10.11 -13.47 -2.10
CA LYS A 391 -11.32 -13.09 -1.36
C LYS A 391 -11.10 -11.78 -0.58
N GLY A 392 -10.07 -11.73 0.26
CA GLY A 392 -9.78 -10.54 1.06
C GLY A 392 -9.49 -9.28 0.23
N VAL A 393 -8.93 -9.41 -0.97
CA VAL A 393 -8.76 -8.29 -1.89
C VAL A 393 -10.10 -7.81 -2.46
N VAL A 394 -10.96 -8.73 -2.92
CA VAL A 394 -12.28 -8.39 -3.48
C VAL A 394 -13.20 -7.80 -2.41
N GLU A 395 -13.20 -8.35 -1.19
CA GLU A 395 -13.91 -7.80 -0.03
C GLU A 395 -13.39 -6.39 0.31
N GLY A 396 -12.08 -6.18 0.27
CA GLY A 396 -11.48 -4.87 0.45
C GLY A 396 -11.98 -3.83 -0.56
N TRP A 397 -12.20 -4.24 -1.81
CA TRP A 397 -12.81 -3.37 -2.82
C TRP A 397 -14.30 -3.14 -2.57
N LEU A 398 -15.07 -4.18 -2.23
CA LEU A 398 -16.50 -4.08 -1.91
C LEU A 398 -16.80 -3.22 -0.68
N ASN A 399 -15.87 -3.14 0.27
CA ASN A 399 -16.00 -2.30 1.47
C ASN A 399 -15.56 -0.84 1.25
N ASN A 400 -15.27 -0.44 0.01
CA ASN A 400 -14.84 0.92 -0.27
C ASN A 400 -16.01 1.92 -0.19
N TRP A 401 -15.83 3.00 0.57
CA TRP A 401 -16.84 4.04 0.80
C TRP A 401 -17.38 4.68 -0.49
N ARG A 402 -16.60 4.66 -1.57
CA ARG A 402 -16.95 5.33 -2.83
C ARG A 402 -17.90 4.51 -3.69
N LEU A 403 -18.00 3.19 -3.47
CA LEU A 403 -18.96 2.35 -4.18
C LEU A 403 -20.42 2.80 -3.99
N PRO A 404 -20.93 3.06 -2.77
CA PRO A 404 -22.26 3.63 -2.59
C PRO A 404 -22.36 5.11 -2.99
N PHE A 405 -21.22 5.82 -3.17
CA PHE A 405 -21.21 7.23 -3.56
C PHE A 405 -21.42 7.42 -5.07
N ASP A 406 -20.61 6.75 -5.90
CA ASP A 406 -20.67 6.88 -7.36
C ASP A 406 -20.36 5.58 -8.13
N GLY A 407 -20.30 4.43 -7.44
CA GLY A 407 -20.03 3.13 -8.06
C GLY A 407 -18.57 2.93 -8.47
N ARG A 408 -17.64 3.78 -8.01
CA ARG A 408 -16.22 3.73 -8.37
C ARG A 408 -15.31 3.53 -7.18
N ILE A 409 -14.05 3.25 -7.48
CA ILE A 409 -12.95 3.18 -6.51
C ILE A 409 -11.81 4.07 -7.00
N SER A 410 -11.28 4.91 -6.11
CA SER A 410 -10.21 5.85 -6.45
C SER A 410 -8.87 5.14 -6.66
N ALA A 411 -8.24 5.36 -7.83
CA ALA A 411 -6.88 4.91 -8.13
C ALA A 411 -5.84 5.92 -7.59
N GLU A 412 -5.57 5.83 -6.30
CA GLU A 412 -4.75 6.82 -5.57
C GLU A 412 -3.26 6.47 -5.56
N ILE A 413 -2.43 7.48 -5.28
CA ILE A 413 -0.99 7.31 -5.00
C ILE A 413 -0.67 7.76 -3.58
N SER A 414 0.33 7.12 -2.96
CA SER A 414 0.88 7.50 -1.66
C SER A 414 2.19 8.30 -1.76
N GLY A 415 2.59 8.66 -2.98
CA GLY A 415 3.80 9.43 -3.29
C GLY A 415 4.72 8.70 -4.26
N TYR A 416 5.99 9.11 -4.28
CA TYR A 416 7.00 8.60 -5.20
C TYR A 416 8.04 7.74 -4.47
N ALA A 417 8.57 6.72 -5.15
CA ALA A 417 9.74 5.97 -4.73
C ALA A 417 11.03 6.77 -5.05
N PRO A 418 12.20 6.42 -4.50
CA PRO A 418 13.45 7.12 -4.81
C PRO A 418 13.85 7.14 -6.29
N THR A 419 13.39 6.15 -7.06
CA THR A 419 13.55 6.13 -8.53
C THR A 419 12.48 6.94 -9.28
N SER A 420 11.70 7.76 -8.56
CA SER A 420 10.54 8.52 -9.06
C SER A 420 9.38 7.69 -9.61
N ARG A 421 9.39 6.36 -9.45
CA ARG A 421 8.19 5.53 -9.71
C ARG A 421 7.10 5.87 -8.71
N VAL A 422 5.85 5.92 -9.17
CA VAL A 422 4.71 6.13 -8.29
C VAL A 422 4.44 4.92 -7.39
N ARG A 423 4.02 5.19 -6.15
CA ARG A 423 3.52 4.19 -5.21
C ARG A 423 2.01 4.26 -5.18
N HIS A 424 1.35 3.29 -5.82
CA HIS A 424 -0.12 3.22 -5.82
C HIS A 424 -0.67 2.71 -4.49
N ARG A 425 -1.89 3.13 -4.15
CA ARG A 425 -2.70 2.57 -3.07
C ARG A 425 -4.12 2.31 -3.57
N THR A 426 -4.86 1.47 -2.85
CA THR A 426 -6.24 1.06 -3.19
C THR A 426 -6.33 0.17 -4.44
N LEU A 427 -5.98 0.68 -5.62
CA LEU A 427 -5.97 -0.05 -6.89
C LEU A 427 -4.53 -0.37 -7.30
N VAL A 428 -3.96 -1.40 -6.67
CA VAL A 428 -2.57 -1.81 -6.87
C VAL A 428 -2.47 -3.33 -6.88
N ASN A 429 -1.52 -3.86 -7.65
CA ASN A 429 -1.20 -5.29 -7.71
C ASN A 429 -2.39 -6.21 -8.08
N CYS A 430 -3.33 -5.73 -8.92
CA CYS A 430 -4.38 -6.59 -9.45
C CYS A 430 -3.75 -7.78 -10.20
N PRO A 431 -4.11 -9.03 -9.87
CA PRO A 431 -3.53 -10.21 -10.49
C PRO A 431 -3.58 -10.14 -12.02
N LYS A 432 -2.55 -10.70 -12.67
CA LYS A 432 -2.46 -10.74 -14.14
C LYS A 432 -3.56 -11.65 -14.67
N ALA A 433 -4.27 -11.22 -15.71
CA ALA A 433 -5.16 -12.08 -16.49
C ALA A 433 -4.35 -13.07 -17.32
N ASP A 434 -3.92 -14.15 -16.68
CA ASP A 434 -3.16 -15.24 -17.26
C ASP A 434 -3.75 -16.54 -16.73
N ILE A 435 -3.91 -17.55 -17.59
CA ILE A 435 -4.51 -18.83 -17.21
C ILE A 435 -3.79 -19.54 -16.06
N LYS A 436 -2.49 -19.22 -15.86
CA LYS A 436 -1.68 -19.77 -14.75
C LYS A 436 -1.89 -19.04 -13.43
N VAL A 437 -2.53 -17.86 -13.46
CA VAL A 437 -2.76 -17.02 -12.28
C VAL A 437 -4.19 -17.23 -11.79
N LEU A 438 -4.30 -17.80 -10.60
CA LEU A 438 -5.59 -18.07 -9.97
C LEU A 438 -6.45 -16.81 -9.87
N LEU A 439 -7.63 -16.88 -10.49
CA LEU A 439 -8.66 -15.82 -10.57
C LEU A 439 -8.17 -14.50 -11.20
N GLY A 440 -7.11 -14.56 -12.00
CA GLY A 440 -6.50 -13.37 -12.58
C GLY A 440 -7.37 -12.65 -13.61
N ALA A 441 -8.11 -13.39 -14.42
CA ALA A 441 -9.02 -12.82 -15.41
C ALA A 441 -10.29 -12.29 -14.75
N GLU A 442 -10.85 -13.08 -13.84
CA GLU A 442 -12.08 -12.83 -13.10
C GLU A 442 -11.96 -11.56 -12.25
N MET A 443 -10.84 -11.37 -11.55
CA MET A 443 -10.60 -10.14 -10.79
C MET A 443 -10.41 -8.90 -11.68
N ARG A 444 -9.84 -9.06 -12.88
CA ARG A 444 -9.71 -7.95 -13.83
C ARG A 444 -11.04 -7.59 -14.48
N ASP A 445 -11.90 -8.57 -14.70
CA ASP A 445 -13.25 -8.38 -15.24
C ASP A 445 -14.21 -7.64 -14.29
N LEU A 446 -13.85 -7.51 -13.01
CA LEU A 446 -14.59 -6.67 -12.06
C LEU A 446 -14.48 -5.17 -12.38
N TRP A 447 -13.45 -4.76 -13.12
CA TRP A 447 -13.28 -3.37 -13.56
C TRP A 447 -14.00 -3.19 -14.88
N VAL A 448 -14.91 -2.23 -14.91
CA VAL A 448 -15.75 -1.97 -16.09
C VAL A 448 -15.66 -0.49 -16.47
N VAL A 449 -16.24 -0.15 -17.62
CA VAL A 449 -16.40 1.22 -18.10
C VAL A 449 -17.88 1.58 -18.14
N ASP A 450 -18.19 2.85 -18.34
CA ASP A 450 -19.56 3.28 -18.61
C ASP A 450 -20.01 2.86 -20.01
N ASP A 451 -21.33 2.76 -20.20
CA ASP A 451 -21.91 2.42 -21.48
C ASP A 451 -21.47 3.44 -22.54
N GLY A 452 -21.03 2.93 -23.70
CA GLY A 452 -20.45 3.76 -24.77
C GLY A 452 -18.95 4.05 -24.63
N TYR A 453 -18.30 3.64 -23.53
CA TYR A 453 -16.85 3.75 -23.33
C TYR A 453 -16.13 2.42 -23.53
N TRP A 454 -14.80 2.50 -23.69
CA TRP A 454 -13.91 1.35 -23.85
C TRP A 454 -12.63 1.56 -23.03
N PHE A 455 -12.05 0.48 -22.53
CA PHE A 455 -10.68 0.54 -22.01
C PHE A 455 -9.67 0.63 -23.15
N CYS A 456 -8.77 1.59 -23.08
CA CYS A 456 -7.58 1.67 -23.93
C CYS A 456 -6.34 1.41 -23.07
N GLY A 457 -5.79 0.20 -23.18
CA GLY A 457 -4.57 -0.19 -22.45
C GLY A 457 -3.32 0.07 -23.27
N THR A 458 -2.35 0.76 -22.69
CA THR A 458 -1.05 1.03 -23.32
C THR A 458 0.08 0.66 -22.39
N ASP A 459 1.14 0.06 -22.93
CA ASP A 459 2.37 -0.26 -22.19
C ASP A 459 3.60 0.12 -23.03
N ALA A 460 4.66 0.57 -22.38
CA ALA A 460 5.91 0.93 -23.02
C ALA A 460 6.72 -0.33 -23.34
N ALA A 461 6.88 -0.64 -24.62
CA ALA A 461 7.59 -1.84 -25.07
C ALA A 461 9.08 -1.82 -24.65
N ALA A 462 9.44 -2.69 -23.71
CA ALA A 462 10.82 -2.90 -23.24
C ALA A 462 11.53 -1.62 -22.76
N LEU A 463 10.81 -0.74 -22.05
CA LEU A 463 11.30 0.56 -21.62
C LEU A 463 12.66 0.48 -20.91
N GLU A 464 12.83 -0.43 -19.94
CA GLU A 464 14.09 -0.55 -19.20
C GLU A 464 15.28 -0.90 -20.12
N ASN A 465 15.10 -1.82 -21.06
CA ASN A 465 16.15 -2.18 -22.02
C ASN A 465 16.46 -1.03 -22.98
N ARG A 466 15.45 -0.28 -23.44
CA ARG A 466 15.64 0.88 -24.31
C ARG A 466 16.35 2.01 -23.60
N THR A 467 16.03 2.25 -22.33
CA THR A 467 16.75 3.19 -21.47
C THR A 467 18.20 2.76 -21.29
N LEU A 468 18.45 1.49 -20.98
CA LEU A 468 19.81 0.95 -20.90
C LEU A 468 20.58 1.15 -22.21
N ALA A 469 19.96 0.85 -23.35
CA ALA A 469 20.56 1.05 -24.67
C ALA A 469 20.96 2.50 -24.93
N SER A 470 20.10 3.45 -24.55
CA SER A 470 20.42 4.88 -24.65
C SER A 470 21.67 5.24 -23.83
N TYR A 471 21.82 4.69 -22.63
CA TYR A 471 22.99 4.94 -21.79
C TYR A 471 24.27 4.24 -22.27
N THR A 472 24.14 3.05 -22.88
CA THR A 472 25.30 2.29 -23.38
C THR A 472 25.76 2.68 -24.76
N THR A 473 24.94 3.41 -25.54
CA THR A 473 25.23 3.82 -26.93
C THR A 473 26.62 4.46 -27.08
N LYS A 474 27.06 5.27 -26.12
CA LYS A 474 28.38 5.92 -26.15
C LYS A 474 29.57 4.94 -26.02
N TYR A 475 29.33 3.71 -25.58
CA TYR A 475 30.35 2.68 -25.40
C TYR A 475 30.34 1.63 -26.50
N ASP A 476 29.16 1.30 -27.03
CA ASP A 476 28.99 0.21 -27.99
C ASP A 476 28.59 0.69 -29.39
N GLY A 477 28.55 2.00 -29.63
CA GLY A 477 28.15 2.60 -30.89
C GLY A 477 26.68 2.36 -31.25
N GLY A 478 25.83 2.05 -30.27
CA GLY A 478 24.41 1.74 -30.49
C GLY A 478 24.13 0.27 -30.80
N LYS A 479 25.12 -0.62 -30.71
CA LYS A 479 24.97 -2.04 -31.02
C LYS A 479 23.86 -2.70 -30.18
N PHE A 480 23.79 -2.42 -28.88
CA PHE A 480 22.72 -2.94 -28.01
C PHE A 480 21.35 -2.33 -28.33
N ALA A 481 21.29 -1.08 -28.82
CA ALA A 481 20.05 -0.47 -29.29
C ALA A 481 19.53 -1.20 -30.53
N GLN A 482 20.41 -1.47 -31.50
CA GLN A 482 20.07 -2.22 -32.71
C GLN A 482 19.58 -3.63 -32.37
N MET A 483 20.25 -4.34 -31.47
CA MET A 483 19.79 -5.67 -31.01
C MET A 483 18.40 -5.63 -30.34
N ASN A 484 18.06 -4.57 -29.62
CA ASN A 484 16.73 -4.42 -29.01
C ASN A 484 15.63 -4.08 -30.03
N LEU A 485 15.98 -3.42 -31.14
CA LEU A 485 15.02 -3.01 -32.17
C LEU A 485 14.80 -4.09 -33.24
N GLU A 486 15.87 -4.76 -33.64
CA GLU A 486 15.89 -5.64 -34.81
C GLU A 486 16.04 -7.13 -34.43
N GLY A 487 16.51 -7.42 -33.21
CA GLY A 487 16.86 -8.77 -32.78
C GLY A 487 15.99 -9.35 -31.67
N ASP A 488 16.32 -10.58 -31.24
CA ASP A 488 15.75 -11.20 -30.04
C ASP A 488 16.78 -11.23 -28.91
N ILE A 489 16.77 -10.17 -28.10
CA ILE A 489 17.76 -9.98 -27.04
C ILE A 489 17.74 -11.07 -25.96
N HIS A 490 16.59 -11.72 -25.75
CA HIS A 490 16.50 -12.79 -24.77
C HIS A 490 17.16 -14.07 -25.30
N SER A 491 17.11 -14.31 -26.61
CA SER A 491 17.84 -15.41 -27.24
C SER A 491 19.34 -15.13 -27.22
N PHE A 492 19.76 -13.91 -27.55
CA PHE A 492 21.16 -13.49 -27.40
C PHE A 492 21.69 -13.71 -25.97
N ASN A 493 20.94 -13.25 -24.96
CA ASN A 493 21.31 -13.44 -23.56
C ASN A 493 21.33 -14.91 -23.15
N ALA A 494 20.52 -15.78 -23.78
CA ALA A 494 20.54 -17.21 -23.49
C ALA A 494 21.87 -17.84 -23.91
N PHE A 495 22.37 -17.54 -25.10
CA PHE A 495 23.69 -18.01 -25.53
C PHE A 495 24.82 -17.42 -24.68
N ALA A 496 24.71 -16.13 -24.31
CA ALA A 496 25.71 -15.48 -23.47
C ALA A 496 25.77 -16.07 -22.05
N PHE A 497 24.61 -16.36 -21.43
CA PHE A 497 24.56 -16.89 -20.05
C PHE A 497 24.75 -18.41 -20.00
N PHE A 498 24.45 -19.11 -21.09
CA PHE A 498 24.51 -20.56 -21.19
C PHE A 498 25.29 -20.98 -22.44
N PRO A 499 26.62 -20.85 -22.46
CA PRO A 499 27.43 -21.12 -23.65
C PRO A 499 27.29 -22.54 -24.22
N HIS A 500 26.91 -23.52 -23.38
CA HIS A 500 26.66 -24.89 -23.83
C HIS A 500 25.54 -25.00 -24.88
N LEU A 501 24.62 -24.02 -24.94
CA LEU A 501 23.56 -23.99 -25.95
C LEU A 501 24.09 -23.84 -27.38
N LEU A 502 25.32 -23.34 -27.57
CA LEU A 502 25.95 -23.24 -28.88
C LEU A 502 26.24 -24.61 -29.51
N ASN A 503 26.25 -25.69 -28.71
CA ASN A 503 26.41 -27.05 -29.21
C ASN A 503 25.10 -27.63 -29.77
N GLU A 504 23.95 -27.04 -29.43
CA GLU A 504 22.62 -27.59 -29.71
C GLU A 504 21.78 -26.67 -30.62
N PHE A 505 22.04 -25.36 -30.59
CA PHE A 505 21.25 -24.36 -31.31
C PHE A 505 22.16 -23.38 -32.06
N ASP A 506 21.83 -23.08 -33.32
CA ASP A 506 22.49 -22.03 -34.09
C ASP A 506 22.05 -20.65 -33.56
N PRO A 507 22.97 -19.81 -33.03
CA PRO A 507 22.63 -18.49 -32.49
C PRO A 507 22.02 -17.52 -33.51
N ASN A 508 22.20 -17.77 -34.81
CA ASN A 508 21.63 -16.93 -35.86
C ASN A 508 20.23 -17.38 -36.29
N ASN A 509 19.72 -18.51 -35.79
CA ASN A 509 18.39 -18.99 -36.13
C ASN A 509 17.29 -18.21 -35.36
N PRO A 510 16.46 -17.38 -36.03
CA PRO A 510 15.42 -16.60 -35.37
C PRO A 510 14.26 -17.46 -34.83
N GLU A 511 14.13 -18.72 -35.27
CA GLU A 511 13.09 -19.66 -34.85
C GLU A 511 13.42 -20.34 -33.52
N ASN A 512 14.64 -20.20 -33.00
CA ASN A 512 15.02 -20.73 -31.67
C ASN A 512 14.03 -20.28 -30.59
N LYS A 513 13.52 -19.05 -30.68
CA LYS A 513 12.53 -18.50 -29.74
C LYS A 513 11.24 -19.31 -29.70
N GLU A 514 10.91 -20.04 -30.77
CA GLU A 514 9.73 -20.90 -30.86
C GLU A 514 10.00 -22.34 -30.43
N ASN A 515 11.26 -22.78 -30.44
CA ASN A 515 11.67 -24.13 -30.09
C ASN A 515 11.36 -24.45 -28.60
N PRO A 516 10.59 -25.50 -28.30
CA PRO A 516 10.26 -25.89 -26.92
C PRO A 516 11.46 -26.21 -26.03
N GLN A 517 12.59 -26.68 -26.58
CA GLN A 517 13.81 -26.98 -25.82
C GLN A 517 14.63 -25.72 -25.50
N PHE A 518 14.57 -24.71 -26.37
CA PHE A 518 15.27 -23.43 -26.17
C PHE A 518 14.48 -22.44 -25.30
N LYS A 519 13.14 -22.44 -25.41
CA LYS A 519 12.21 -21.56 -24.66
C LYS A 519 12.52 -21.45 -23.16
N PRO A 520 12.78 -22.55 -22.41
CA PRO A 520 13.13 -22.48 -20.99
C PRO A 520 14.40 -21.68 -20.71
N TRP A 521 15.44 -21.82 -21.54
CA TRP A 521 16.71 -21.11 -21.39
C TRP A 521 16.56 -19.62 -21.70
N ARG A 522 15.83 -19.29 -22.76
CA ARG A 522 15.43 -17.91 -23.09
C ARG A 522 14.69 -17.24 -21.92
N ALA A 523 13.78 -17.96 -21.26
CA ALA A 523 13.06 -17.46 -20.08
C ALA A 523 13.97 -17.23 -18.86
N LYS A 524 14.92 -18.15 -18.61
CA LYS A 524 15.95 -17.96 -17.58
C LYS A 524 16.84 -16.75 -17.89
N ALA A 525 17.24 -16.58 -19.14
CA ALA A 525 18.08 -15.47 -19.57
C ALA A 525 17.38 -14.12 -19.47
N LYS A 526 16.09 -14.06 -19.82
CA LYS A 526 15.25 -12.88 -19.55
C LYS A 526 15.28 -12.52 -18.06
N THR A 527 15.07 -13.50 -17.19
CA THR A 527 15.13 -13.29 -15.73
C THR A 527 16.51 -12.80 -15.30
N GLY A 528 17.59 -13.45 -15.75
CA GLY A 528 18.97 -13.07 -15.41
C GLY A 528 19.32 -11.64 -15.84
N ALA A 529 18.89 -11.22 -17.02
CA ALA A 529 19.12 -9.86 -17.51
C ALA A 529 18.43 -8.80 -16.63
N TYR A 530 17.18 -9.07 -16.22
CA TYR A 530 16.51 -8.20 -15.25
C TYR A 530 17.24 -8.19 -13.90
N LEU A 531 17.73 -9.33 -13.42
CA LEU A 531 18.46 -9.38 -12.15
C LEU A 531 19.74 -8.53 -12.18
N LEU A 532 20.46 -8.53 -13.30
CA LEU A 532 21.63 -7.68 -13.49
C LEU A 532 21.23 -6.20 -13.50
N ALA A 533 20.17 -5.84 -14.22
CA ALA A 533 19.68 -4.46 -14.27
C ALA A 533 19.21 -3.94 -12.89
N PHE A 534 18.62 -4.81 -12.06
CA PHE A 534 18.15 -4.46 -10.72
C PHE A 534 19.20 -4.64 -9.62
N GLY A 535 20.46 -4.94 -9.96
CA GLY A 535 21.57 -5.01 -9.01
C GLY A 535 21.47 -6.15 -7.99
N ARG A 536 20.79 -7.25 -8.33
CA ARG A 536 20.69 -8.41 -7.43
C ARG A 536 22.06 -9.07 -7.32
N ARG A 537 22.56 -9.23 -6.08
CA ARG A 537 23.82 -9.96 -5.81
C ARG A 537 23.65 -11.43 -6.19
N SER A 538 24.75 -12.06 -6.62
CA SER A 538 24.80 -13.53 -6.76
C SER A 538 24.36 -14.15 -5.43
N PRO A 539 23.56 -15.23 -5.45
CA PRO A 539 23.21 -16.00 -4.27
C PRO A 539 24.42 -16.42 -3.45
#